data_AF-A0A930W3X8-F1
#
_entry.id   AF-A0A930W3X8-F1
#
_cell.length_a   1.000
_cell.length_b   1.000
_cell.length_c   1.000
_cell.angle_alpha   90.00
_cell.angle_beta   90.00
_cell.angle_gamma   90.00
#
_symmetry.space_group_name_H-M   'P 1'
#
loop_
_entity.id
_entity.type
_entity.pdbx_description
1 polymer ?
#
loop_
_entity_poly.entity_id
_entity_poly.type
_entity_poly.pdbx_seq_one_letter_code
_entity_poly.pdbx_strand_id
1 'polypeptide(L)'
;EQTIAAYRIVEAYIAELKRLGVYENTSFIITADHGDWYLTGSDIQTPSAPVIMYKPAGQTAEEAAQPMQISDAPVWHYDILAQTLKDMGVDQQTLSNYTTPLDEVHEGDVRPRYYIETISNGKRDIFVREFVINGNANDMKDWSLTGNEWPVEPWHD
;
A
#
# COMPACT_ATOMS: atom_id res chain seq x y z
N GLU A 1 17.56 4.81 10.60
CA GLU A 1 18.40 5.64 9.71
C GLU A 1 17.97 5.54 8.24
N GLN A 2 17.76 4.34 7.68
CA GLN A 2 17.36 4.16 6.27
C GLN A 2 16.03 4.86 5.89
N THR A 3 15.00 4.75 6.72
CA THR A 3 13.71 5.43 6.48
C THR A 3 13.84 6.96 6.43
N ILE A 4 14.68 7.54 7.29
CA ILE A 4 14.93 9.00 7.30
C ILE A 4 15.61 9.43 6.00
N ALA A 5 16.55 8.65 5.49
CA ALA A 5 17.21 8.94 4.21
C ALA A 5 16.23 8.86 3.03
N ALA A 6 15.33 7.87 3.01
CA ALA A 6 14.29 7.76 1.99
C ALA A 6 13.36 8.99 1.99
N TYR A 7 12.93 9.45 3.17
CA TYR A 7 12.09 10.65 3.25
C TYR A 7 12.81 11.94 2.86
N ARG A 8 14.13 12.04 3.04
CA ARG A 8 14.91 13.18 2.51
C ARG A 8 14.92 13.25 0.99
N ILE A 9 14.92 12.08 0.32
CA ILE A 9 14.81 12.02 -1.15
C ILE A 9 13.42 12.50 -1.59
N VAL A 10 12.36 12.03 -0.90
CA VAL A 10 10.98 12.47 -1.14
C VAL A 10 10.84 13.98 -0.92
N GLU A 11 11.39 14.51 0.18
CA GLU A 11 11.40 15.94 0.49
C GLU A 11 12.08 16.76 -0.63
N ALA A 12 13.27 16.33 -1.08
CA ALA A 12 13.99 16.99 -2.17
C ALA A 12 13.18 16.98 -3.48
N TYR A 13 12.51 15.86 -3.78
CA TYR A 13 11.66 15.76 -4.97
C TYR A 13 10.46 16.69 -4.88
N ILE A 14 9.77 16.74 -3.73
CA ILE A 14 8.66 17.67 -3.49
C ILE A 14 9.11 19.13 -3.61
N ALA A 15 10.29 19.48 -3.08
CA ALA A 15 10.84 20.82 -3.21
C ALA A 15 11.06 21.22 -4.67
N GLU A 16 11.53 20.29 -5.50
CA GLU A 16 11.73 20.52 -6.93
C GLU A 16 10.40 20.74 -7.67
N LEU A 17 9.35 19.99 -7.33
CA LEU A 17 8.03 20.18 -7.92
C LEU A 17 7.42 21.55 -7.54
N LYS A 18 7.68 22.04 -6.32
CA LYS A 18 7.33 23.40 -5.90
C LYS A 18 8.12 24.44 -6.71
N ARG A 19 9.43 24.24 -6.86
CA ARG A 19 10.31 25.14 -7.65
C ARG A 19 9.89 25.22 -9.12
N LEU A 20 9.46 24.10 -9.70
CA LEU A 20 8.98 24.01 -11.08
C LEU A 20 7.53 24.52 -11.26
N GLY A 21 6.82 24.82 -10.19
CA GLY A 21 5.43 25.31 -10.23
C GLY A 21 4.40 24.24 -10.59
N VAL A 22 4.74 22.96 -10.48
CA VAL A 22 3.84 21.83 -10.82
C VAL A 22 3.28 21.10 -9.61
N TYR A 23 3.74 21.44 -8.40
CA TYR A 23 3.35 20.78 -7.14
C TYR A 23 1.84 20.68 -6.95
N GLU A 24 1.11 21.77 -7.16
CA GLU A 24 -0.34 21.81 -6.91
C GLU A 24 -1.10 20.91 -7.89
N ASN A 25 -0.68 20.87 -9.16
CA ASN A 25 -1.26 20.02 -10.21
C ASN A 25 -0.69 18.59 -10.26
N THR A 26 0.05 18.18 -9.23
CA THR A 26 0.62 16.82 -9.15
C THR A 26 -0.01 16.08 -7.98
N SER A 27 -0.43 14.84 -8.19
CA SER A 27 -0.76 13.91 -7.11
C SER A 27 0.49 13.12 -6.67
N PHE A 28 0.57 12.79 -5.38
CA PHE A 28 1.63 11.93 -4.84
C PHE A 28 1.03 10.75 -4.11
N ILE A 29 1.56 9.57 -4.38
CA ILE A 29 1.39 8.39 -3.53
C ILE A 29 2.78 8.02 -3.02
N ILE A 30 2.97 8.04 -1.70
CA ILE A 30 4.20 7.59 -1.04
C ILE A 30 3.85 6.33 -0.27
N THR A 31 4.49 5.22 -0.64
CA THR A 31 4.28 3.91 0.00
C THR A 31 5.58 3.13 0.09
N ALA A 32 5.59 2.10 0.93
CA ALA A 32 6.55 1.00 0.83
C ALA A 32 6.02 -0.09 -0.12
N ASP A 33 6.90 -0.94 -0.62
CA ASP A 33 6.56 -2.15 -1.37
C ASP A 33 5.86 -3.18 -0.47
N HIS A 34 6.30 -3.30 0.78
CA HIS A 34 5.70 -4.17 1.78
C HIS A 34 5.80 -3.59 3.21
N GLY A 35 5.14 -4.24 4.18
CA GLY A 35 5.34 -3.97 5.61
C GLY A 35 6.66 -4.56 6.13
N ASP A 36 6.73 -4.95 7.40
CA ASP A 36 7.89 -5.68 7.92
C ASP A 36 7.96 -7.08 7.29
N TRP A 37 9.13 -7.45 6.77
CA TRP A 37 9.36 -8.72 6.08
C TRP A 37 10.66 -9.36 6.54
N TYR A 38 10.59 -10.65 6.84
CA TYR A 38 11.72 -11.47 7.26
C TYR A 38 11.48 -12.94 6.90
N LEU A 39 12.56 -13.71 6.79
CA LEU A 39 12.47 -15.15 6.57
C LEU A 39 11.96 -15.84 7.84
N THR A 40 10.86 -16.57 7.71
CA THR A 40 10.25 -17.31 8.81
C THR A 40 9.74 -18.68 8.36
N GLY A 41 9.90 -19.69 9.21
CA GLY A 41 9.34 -21.04 9.01
C GLY A 41 7.94 -21.21 9.59
N SER A 42 7.38 -20.15 10.17
CA SER A 42 6.06 -20.10 10.78
C SER A 42 5.32 -18.85 10.35
N ASP A 43 4.00 -18.91 10.35
CA ASP A 43 3.13 -17.81 9.97
C ASP A 43 3.42 -16.54 10.79
N ILE A 44 3.22 -15.39 10.17
CA ILE A 44 3.38 -14.09 10.85
C ILE A 44 2.49 -14.01 12.09
N GLN A 45 3.03 -13.43 13.17
CA GLN A 45 2.32 -13.23 14.45
C GLN A 45 2.08 -11.75 14.75
N THR A 46 2.57 -10.87 13.87
CA THR A 46 2.44 -9.43 13.95
C THR A 46 2.02 -8.90 12.59
N PRO A 47 1.20 -7.84 12.51
CA PRO A 47 0.74 -7.32 11.24
C PRO A 47 1.90 -6.80 10.39
N SER A 48 1.77 -6.97 9.07
CA SER A 48 2.72 -6.44 8.09
C SER A 48 1.95 -5.66 7.02
N ALA A 49 1.87 -4.35 7.19
CA ALA A 49 1.19 -3.46 6.26
C ALA A 49 2.10 -2.26 5.90
N PRO A 50 2.18 -1.87 4.63
CA PRO A 50 2.88 -0.64 4.25
C PRO A 50 2.06 0.58 4.68
N VAL A 51 2.73 1.71 4.86
CA VAL A 51 2.06 3.02 4.95
C VAL A 51 1.67 3.48 3.55
N ILE A 52 0.48 4.04 3.38
CA ILE A 52 0.05 4.71 2.14
C ILE A 52 -0.24 6.17 2.49
N MET A 53 0.51 7.10 1.89
CA MET A 53 0.27 8.54 2.02
C MET A 53 -0.15 9.08 0.65
N TYR A 54 -1.22 9.87 0.63
CA TYR A 54 -1.77 10.42 -0.60
C TYR A 54 -1.96 11.95 -0.50
N LYS A 55 -1.49 12.67 -1.53
CA LYS A 55 -1.83 14.07 -1.79
C LYS A 55 -2.54 14.13 -3.14
N PRO A 56 -3.79 14.62 -3.22
CA PRO A 56 -4.47 14.79 -4.50
C PRO A 56 -3.90 15.98 -5.30
N ALA A 57 -4.04 15.94 -6.62
CA ALA A 57 -3.86 17.13 -7.45
C ALA A 57 -4.95 18.18 -7.11
N GLY A 58 -4.64 19.46 -7.25
CA GLY A 58 -5.51 20.58 -6.87
C GLY A 58 -5.33 21.06 -5.43
N GLN A 59 -4.71 20.26 -4.55
CA GLN A 59 -4.36 20.71 -3.20
C GLN A 59 -3.18 21.70 -3.26
N THR A 60 -3.37 22.88 -2.65
CA THR A 60 -2.39 23.96 -2.59
C THR A 60 -1.23 23.66 -1.63
N ALA A 61 -0.13 24.40 -1.78
CA ALA A 61 1.01 24.28 -0.85
C ALA A 61 0.64 24.67 0.60
N GLU A 62 -0.33 25.57 0.79
CA GLU A 62 -0.77 26.03 2.11
C GLU A 62 -1.68 25.00 2.79
N GLU A 63 -2.61 24.40 2.05
CA GLU A 63 -3.43 23.28 2.54
C GLU A 63 -2.56 22.08 2.91
N ALA A 64 -1.58 21.74 2.08
CA ALA A 64 -0.65 20.63 2.32
C ALA A 64 0.40 20.92 3.41
N ALA A 65 0.49 22.16 3.91
CA ALA A 65 1.35 22.50 5.05
C ALA A 65 0.72 22.14 6.41
N GLN A 66 -0.58 21.85 6.44
CA GLN A 66 -1.24 21.35 7.64
C GLN A 66 -0.80 19.91 7.97
N PRO A 67 -0.89 19.45 9.23
CA PRO A 67 -0.64 18.06 9.56
C PRO A 67 -1.46 17.10 8.69
N MET A 68 -0.83 16.01 8.24
CA MET A 68 -1.53 14.97 7.49
C MET A 68 -2.72 14.45 8.29
N GLN A 69 -3.87 14.35 7.64
CA GLN A 69 -5.05 13.72 8.21
C GLN A 69 -4.88 12.20 8.14
N ILE A 70 -5.32 11.50 9.18
CA ILE A 70 -5.32 10.04 9.23
C ILE A 70 -6.70 9.58 8.78
N SER A 71 -6.75 8.54 7.95
CA SER A 71 -7.99 7.88 7.58
C SER A 71 -7.95 6.40 7.95
N ASP A 72 -9.07 5.90 8.48
CA ASP A 72 -9.29 4.49 8.80
C ASP A 72 -9.94 3.72 7.63
N ALA A 73 -10.07 4.34 6.45
CA ALA A 73 -10.61 3.69 5.26
C ALA A 73 -9.82 2.41 4.93
N PRO A 74 -10.49 1.29 4.58
CA PRO A 74 -9.84 0.01 4.37
C PRO A 74 -9.15 -0.10 2.99
N VAL A 75 -8.20 0.79 2.73
CA VAL A 75 -7.37 0.78 1.52
C VAL A 75 -6.26 -0.29 1.60
N TRP A 76 -5.69 -0.64 0.45
CA TRP A 76 -4.56 -1.56 0.31
C TRP A 76 -3.82 -1.32 -1.02
N HIS A 77 -2.70 -2.02 -1.22
CA HIS A 77 -1.79 -1.80 -2.34
C HIS A 77 -2.45 -1.85 -3.73
N TYR A 78 -3.49 -2.69 -3.92
CA TYR A 78 -4.19 -2.80 -5.21
C TYR A 78 -4.93 -1.53 -5.62
N ASP A 79 -5.33 -0.68 -4.66
CA ASP A 79 -6.05 0.57 -4.94
C ASP A 79 -5.14 1.69 -5.48
N ILE A 80 -3.82 1.55 -5.33
CA ILE A 80 -2.84 2.53 -5.84
C ILE A 80 -2.90 2.65 -7.36
N LEU A 81 -3.05 1.53 -8.08
CA LEU A 81 -3.14 1.57 -9.54
C LEU A 81 -4.43 2.25 -9.98
N ALA A 82 -5.56 1.94 -9.34
CA ALA A 82 -6.83 2.59 -9.62
C ALA A 82 -6.76 4.11 -9.37
N GLN A 83 -6.18 4.55 -8.25
CA GLN A 83 -5.97 5.97 -7.97
C GLN A 83 -5.07 6.64 -9.01
N THR A 84 -3.96 5.99 -9.36
CA THR A 84 -3.00 6.53 -10.35
C THR A 84 -3.69 6.74 -11.70
N LEU A 85 -4.47 5.76 -12.16
CA LEU A 85 -5.23 5.86 -13.41
C LEU A 85 -6.28 6.97 -13.35
N LYS A 86 -7.01 7.09 -12.24
CA LYS A 86 -7.96 8.18 -12.00
C LYS A 86 -7.27 9.54 -12.08
N ASP A 87 -6.14 9.71 -11.40
CA ASP A 87 -5.36 10.96 -11.41
C ASP A 87 -4.81 11.30 -12.80
N MET A 88 -4.52 10.29 -13.62
CA MET A 88 -4.14 10.46 -15.04
C MET A 88 -5.33 10.83 -15.95
N GLY A 89 -6.56 10.83 -15.43
CA GLY A 89 -7.75 11.21 -16.17
C GLY A 89 -8.27 10.14 -17.13
N VAL A 90 -8.05 8.84 -16.84
CA VAL A 90 -8.69 7.78 -17.64
C VAL A 90 -10.20 7.83 -17.51
N ASP A 91 -10.91 7.37 -18.53
CA ASP A 91 -12.37 7.33 -18.50
C ASP A 91 -12.92 6.27 -17.52
N GLN A 92 -14.17 6.46 -17.11
CA GLN A 92 -14.85 5.58 -16.15
C GLN A 92 -14.95 4.13 -16.65
N GLN A 93 -15.05 3.92 -17.96
CA GLN A 93 -15.15 2.58 -18.54
C GLN A 93 -13.84 1.81 -18.34
N THR A 94 -12.71 2.47 -18.53
CA THR A 94 -11.38 1.93 -18.25
C THR A 94 -11.19 1.71 -16.75
N LEU A 95 -11.52 2.70 -15.93
CA LEU A 95 -11.37 2.65 -14.47
C LEU A 95 -12.19 1.51 -13.84
N SER A 96 -13.37 1.18 -14.38
CA SER A 96 -14.23 0.10 -13.88
C SER A 96 -13.65 -1.32 -13.97
N ASN A 97 -12.50 -1.50 -14.64
CA ASN A 97 -11.78 -2.78 -14.68
C ASN A 97 -10.76 -2.95 -13.54
N TYR A 98 -10.61 -1.94 -12.69
CA TYR A 98 -9.66 -1.91 -11.56
C TYR A 98 -10.41 -1.89 -10.23
N THR A 99 -9.68 -1.90 -9.12
CA THR A 99 -10.27 -1.72 -7.79
C THR A 99 -10.74 -0.28 -7.59
N THR A 100 -11.35 -0.01 -6.44
CA THR A 100 -11.77 1.34 -6.06
C THR A 100 -10.54 2.25 -5.84
N PRO A 101 -10.51 3.46 -6.43
CA PRO A 101 -9.49 4.47 -6.13
C PRO A 101 -9.39 4.77 -4.64
N LEU A 102 -8.18 5.10 -4.17
CA LEU A 102 -7.89 5.36 -2.75
C LEU A 102 -8.82 6.40 -2.13
N ASP A 103 -9.12 7.48 -2.85
CA ASP A 103 -9.97 8.59 -2.38
C ASP A 103 -11.48 8.34 -2.52
N GLU A 104 -11.86 7.17 -3.03
CA GLU A 104 -13.24 6.69 -3.15
C GLU A 104 -13.54 5.51 -2.22
N VAL A 105 -12.54 5.02 -1.49
CA VAL A 105 -12.74 4.11 -0.36
C VAL A 105 -12.99 4.96 0.89
N HIS A 106 -14.05 4.65 1.62
CA HIS A 106 -14.52 5.48 2.72
C HIS A 106 -14.35 4.79 4.07
N GLU A 107 -14.22 5.59 5.12
CA GLU A 107 -14.25 5.10 6.49
C GLU A 107 -15.58 4.39 6.77
N GLY A 108 -15.49 3.20 7.39
CA GLY A 108 -16.65 2.35 7.64
C GLY A 108 -17.01 1.41 6.49
N ASP A 109 -16.36 1.50 5.33
CA ASP A 109 -16.48 0.47 4.30
C ASP A 109 -16.04 -0.89 4.85
N VAL A 110 -16.74 -1.94 4.44
CA VAL A 110 -16.42 -3.31 4.82
C VAL A 110 -15.94 -4.05 3.58
N ARG A 111 -14.63 -4.21 3.45
CA ARG A 111 -14.01 -4.99 2.37
C ARG A 111 -12.87 -5.86 2.91
N PRO A 112 -12.78 -7.13 2.47
CA PRO A 112 -11.63 -7.96 2.78
C PRO A 112 -10.40 -7.42 2.02
N ARG A 113 -9.26 -7.45 2.68
CA ARG A 113 -7.94 -7.25 2.08
C ARG A 113 -7.14 -8.53 2.26
N TYR A 114 -6.26 -8.82 1.32
CA TYR A 114 -5.48 -10.06 1.31
C TYR A 114 -3.99 -9.75 1.41
N TYR A 115 -3.30 -10.56 2.20
CA TYR A 115 -1.86 -10.52 2.36
C TYR A 115 -1.28 -11.89 2.00
N ILE A 116 -0.22 -11.87 1.20
CA ILE A 116 0.49 -13.06 0.77
C ILE A 116 1.80 -13.13 1.55
N GLU A 117 1.95 -14.17 2.36
CA GLU A 117 3.18 -14.44 3.08
C GLU A 117 4.01 -15.51 2.36
N THR A 118 5.31 -15.49 2.61
CA THR A 118 6.24 -16.51 2.13
C THR A 118 6.85 -17.23 3.33
N ILE A 119 6.62 -18.54 3.41
CA ILE A 119 7.21 -19.42 4.41
C ILE A 119 8.53 -19.96 3.88
N SER A 120 9.58 -19.85 4.69
CA SER A 120 10.94 -20.21 4.34
C SER A 120 11.56 -21.12 5.39
N ASN A 121 12.35 -22.10 4.95
CA ASN A 121 13.16 -22.92 5.87
C ASN A 121 14.56 -22.33 6.14
N GLY A 122 14.77 -21.06 5.77
CA GLY A 122 16.05 -20.35 5.87
C GLY A 122 17.06 -20.68 4.78
N LYS A 123 16.75 -21.62 3.88
CA LYS A 123 17.55 -21.92 2.67
C LYS A 123 16.80 -21.62 1.38
N ARG A 124 15.49 -21.83 1.40
CA ARG A 124 14.57 -21.56 0.30
C ARG A 124 13.17 -21.34 0.84
N ASP A 125 12.37 -20.67 0.03
CA ASP A 125 10.93 -20.61 0.24
C ASP A 125 10.32 -21.97 -0.03
N ILE A 126 9.32 -22.33 0.77
CA ILE A 126 8.70 -23.66 0.75
C ILE A 126 7.19 -23.57 0.56
N PHE A 127 6.55 -22.50 1.02
CA PHE A 127 5.14 -22.24 0.81
C PHE A 127 4.88 -20.76 0.63
N VAL A 128 3.82 -20.45 -0.10
CA VAL A 128 3.13 -19.17 -0.10
C VAL A 128 1.78 -19.39 0.56
N ARG A 129 1.39 -18.54 1.51
CA ARG A 129 0.10 -18.63 2.20
C ARG A 129 -0.63 -17.30 2.13
N GLU A 130 -1.94 -17.36 2.19
CA GLU A 130 -2.79 -16.17 2.13
C GLU A 130 -3.53 -15.93 3.45
N PHE A 131 -3.44 -14.69 3.91
CA PHE A 131 -4.27 -14.13 4.96
C PHE A 131 -5.37 -13.27 4.35
N VAL A 132 -6.53 -13.29 4.98
CA VAL A 132 -7.55 -12.26 4.85
C VAL A 132 -7.53 -11.36 6.07
N ILE A 133 -7.72 -10.07 5.82
CA ILE A 133 -7.75 -9.00 6.80
C ILE A 133 -9.16 -8.41 6.75
N ASN A 134 -9.94 -8.65 7.81
CA ASN A 134 -11.32 -8.19 7.95
C ASN A 134 -11.42 -7.24 9.15
N GLY A 135 -10.98 -6.00 8.96
CA GLY A 135 -10.87 -5.01 10.03
C GLY A 135 -9.61 -4.19 9.88
N ASN A 136 -9.02 -3.74 10.98
CA ASN A 136 -7.83 -2.91 11.01
C ASN A 136 -6.58 -3.72 10.63
N ALA A 137 -5.90 -3.33 9.55
CA ALA A 137 -4.66 -3.99 9.11
C ALA A 137 -3.51 -3.89 10.13
N ASN A 138 -3.59 -3.01 11.13
CA ASN A 138 -2.62 -2.90 12.23
C ASN A 138 -3.00 -3.73 13.48
N ASP A 139 -4.13 -4.46 13.48
CA ASP A 139 -4.50 -5.37 14.57
C ASP A 139 -4.48 -6.82 14.07
N MET A 140 -3.56 -7.64 14.59
CA MET A 140 -3.41 -9.04 14.20
C MET A 140 -4.68 -9.88 14.44
N LYS A 141 -5.58 -9.44 15.32
CA LYS A 141 -6.86 -10.13 15.57
C LYS A 141 -7.80 -10.10 14.37
N ASP A 142 -7.63 -9.12 13.49
CA ASP A 142 -8.43 -8.97 12.28
C ASP A 142 -7.85 -9.77 11.10
N TRP A 143 -6.75 -10.49 11.32
CA TRP A 143 -6.07 -11.32 10.35
C TRP A 143 -6.42 -12.79 10.58
N SER A 144 -6.73 -13.52 9.50
CA SER A 144 -6.92 -14.96 9.55
C SER A 144 -6.46 -15.63 8.26
N LEU A 145 -5.94 -16.86 8.37
CA LEU A 145 -5.61 -17.66 7.21
C LEU A 145 -6.87 -17.95 6.38
N THR A 146 -6.79 -17.78 5.07
CA THR A 146 -7.89 -18.17 4.17
C THR A 146 -7.96 -19.68 3.97
N GLY A 147 -6.87 -20.39 4.29
CA GLY A 147 -6.66 -21.80 3.97
C GLY A 147 -6.03 -22.01 2.59
N ASN A 148 -5.83 -20.95 1.80
CA ASN A 148 -5.08 -21.04 0.56
C ASN A 148 -3.58 -21.12 0.85
N GLU A 149 -2.95 -22.15 0.30
CA GLU A 149 -1.51 -22.42 0.41
C GLU A 149 -1.02 -22.98 -0.93
N TRP A 150 0.13 -22.48 -1.39
CA TRP A 150 0.79 -22.94 -2.60
C TRP A 150 2.20 -23.41 -2.26
N PRO A 151 2.56 -24.68 -2.53
CA PRO A 151 3.93 -25.14 -2.35
C PRO A 151 4.85 -24.42 -3.34
N VAL A 152 6.02 -24.00 -2.85
CA VAL A 152 7.09 -23.47 -3.69
C VAL A 152 7.96 -24.64 -4.12
N GLU A 153 7.75 -25.09 -5.35
CA GLU A 153 8.59 -26.13 -5.94
C GLU A 153 10.01 -25.59 -6.19
N PRO A 154 11.05 -26.42 -6.02
CA PRO A 154 12.39 -26.04 -6.44
C PRO A 154 12.37 -25.72 -7.92
N TRP A 155 13.04 -24.63 -8.32
CA TRP A 155 13.31 -24.40 -9.73
C TRP A 155 14.00 -25.64 -10.33
N HIS A 156 13.43 -26.17 -11.41
CA HIS A 156 14.02 -27.25 -12.17
C HIS A 156 14.89 -26.64 -13.27
N ASP A 157 16.20 -26.91 -13.22
CA ASP A 157 17.15 -26.60 -14.31
C ASP A 157 16.90 -27.49 -15.54
#